data_AF-A0AAX4HJU5-F1
#
_entry.id   AF-A0AAX4HJU5-F1
#
_cell.length_a   1.000
_cell.length_b   1.000
_cell.length_c   1.000
_cell.angle_alpha   90.00
_cell.angle_beta   90.00
_cell.angle_gamma   90.00
#
_symmetry.space_group_name_H-M   'P 1'
#
loop_
_entity.id
_entity.type
_entity.pdbx_description
1 polymer ?
#
loop_
_entity_poly.entity_id
_entity_poly.type
_entity_poly.pdbx_seq_one_letter_code
_entity_poly.pdbx_strand_id
1 'polypeptide(L)'
;MKQYLLVAAMLAGLLFCLRALAAGEKGNGGYSIVCRDANGLIASAELLDTYEGRLLYKKTYSVDLNSVEELVRVAQDRVRKYVLFASKLNKEIDLIEKNLVFIPEGHELESTEDAFPVIKKKGCEFEQLANYTEAGEVFVSQEIFNRIDNLNRAALILHEAIYSIRRKALGETTSQNTRRLVAQLMAVNPDQAIIEKHVMESLQQPTHANRPCGLTGSIEERMENCSYQVPQRFNMVLVTRTENLKEVWLDVNNNILWSERLPTKMNFANAKEACRKVTEEMAFLDEFQWRLPSGTEFQISGESVMSAFNYRNGPEENNWYWSSTVKGRTIVIFNSLDSTTTYSPFTNSRSGSVRCVSPVELNF
;
A
#
# COMPACT_ATOMS: atom_id res chain seq x y z
N MET A 1 36.99 -35.31 19.92
CA MET A 1 36.42 -35.50 18.56
C MET A 1 34.90 -35.72 18.56
N LYS A 2 34.30 -36.56 19.42
CA LYS A 2 32.84 -36.82 19.41
C LYS A 2 31.92 -35.61 19.72
N GLN A 3 32.37 -34.62 20.50
CA GLN A 3 31.56 -33.43 20.82
C GLN A 3 31.45 -32.40 19.68
N TYR A 4 32.46 -32.29 18.81
CA TYR A 4 32.44 -31.34 17.69
C TYR A 4 31.51 -31.77 16.55
N LEU A 5 31.26 -33.08 16.39
CA LEU A 5 30.33 -33.61 15.40
C LEU A 5 28.85 -33.27 15.72
N LEU A 6 28.50 -33.19 17.01
CA LEU A 6 27.13 -32.93 17.46
C LEU A 6 26.74 -31.44 17.30
N VAL A 7 27.70 -30.53 17.50
CA VAL A 7 27.50 -29.09 17.29
C VAL A 7 27.40 -28.75 15.80
N ALA A 8 28.21 -29.40 14.94
CA ALA A 8 28.14 -29.20 13.49
C ALA A 8 26.80 -29.71 12.90
N ALA A 9 26.26 -30.82 13.43
CA ALA A 9 24.95 -31.33 13.00
C ALA A 9 23.78 -30.42 13.43
N MET A 10 23.84 -29.80 14.61
CA MET A 10 22.83 -28.81 15.04
C MET A 10 22.91 -27.50 14.24
N LEU A 11 24.11 -27.03 13.88
CA LEU A 11 24.27 -25.83 13.04
C LEU A 11 23.79 -26.05 11.60
N ALA A 12 24.01 -27.24 11.03
CA ALA A 12 23.52 -27.60 9.71
C ALA A 12 21.98 -27.74 9.66
N GLY A 13 21.35 -28.18 10.76
CA GLY A 13 19.89 -28.22 10.89
C GLY A 13 19.25 -26.84 10.99
N LEU A 14 19.90 -25.88 11.66
CA LEU A 14 19.37 -24.50 11.80
C LEU A 14 19.40 -23.72 10.47
N LEU A 15 20.38 -24.01 9.60
CA LEU A 15 20.51 -23.36 8.29
C LEU A 15 19.47 -23.83 7.26
N PHE A 16 18.81 -24.97 7.47
CA PHE A 16 17.76 -25.47 6.56
C PHE A 16 16.36 -24.93 6.86
N CYS A 17 16.12 -24.34 8.04
CA CYS A 17 14.80 -23.80 8.40
C CYS A 17 14.54 -22.36 7.89
N LEU A 18 15.56 -21.67 7.36
CA LEU A 18 15.44 -20.27 6.93
C LEU A 18 15.02 -20.08 5.46
N ARG A 19 14.74 -21.16 4.72
CA ARG A 19 14.30 -21.08 3.30
C ARG A 19 12.78 -21.20 3.10
N ALA A 20 11.99 -21.23 4.17
CA ALA A 20 10.55 -21.52 4.09
C ALA A 20 9.62 -20.28 4.12
N LEU A 21 10.14 -19.05 4.06
CA LEU A 21 9.34 -17.82 4.26
C LEU A 21 9.49 -16.80 3.13
N ALA A 22 9.64 -17.29 1.90
CA ALA A 22 9.42 -16.51 0.69
C ALA A 22 8.47 -17.26 -0.25
N ALA A 23 7.47 -17.94 0.32
CA ALA A 23 6.26 -18.23 -0.43
C ALA A 23 5.63 -16.86 -0.70
N GLY A 24 5.89 -16.30 -1.89
CA GLY A 24 5.25 -15.09 -2.35
C GLY A 24 3.76 -15.19 -2.06
N GLU A 25 3.16 -14.13 -1.51
CA GLU A 25 1.74 -14.10 -1.19
C GLU A 25 0.97 -14.14 -2.51
N LYS A 26 0.75 -15.36 -3.04
CA LYS A 26 -0.09 -15.60 -4.20
C LYS A 26 -1.39 -14.86 -4.00
N GLY A 27 -1.69 -13.97 -4.94
CA GLY A 27 -2.88 -13.15 -4.89
C GLY A 27 -4.09 -14.02 -5.17
N ASN A 28 -4.89 -14.17 -4.15
CA ASN A 28 -6.23 -14.73 -4.16
C ASN A 28 -7.07 -14.18 -5.32
N GLY A 29 -7.36 -15.00 -6.32
CA GLY A 29 -8.26 -14.60 -7.40
C GLY A 29 -9.69 -15.13 -7.19
N GLY A 30 -10.61 -14.69 -8.03
CA GLY A 30 -12.02 -15.05 -7.93
C GLY A 30 -12.29 -16.56 -8.00
N TYR A 31 -13.08 -17.07 -7.05
CA TYR A 31 -13.65 -18.42 -7.09
C TYR A 31 -14.99 -18.45 -7.80
N SER A 32 -15.28 -19.57 -8.46
CA SER A 32 -16.60 -19.87 -8.99
C SER A 32 -17.18 -21.14 -8.37
N ILE A 33 -18.50 -21.19 -8.26
CA ILE A 33 -19.24 -22.43 -8.05
C ILE A 33 -19.49 -23.06 -9.41
N VAL A 34 -18.89 -24.22 -9.63
CA VAL A 34 -18.95 -24.95 -10.90
C VAL A 34 -19.72 -26.24 -10.69
N CYS A 35 -20.77 -26.42 -11.48
CA CYS A 35 -21.55 -27.65 -11.51
C CYS A 35 -21.22 -28.37 -12.82
N ARG A 36 -20.63 -29.54 -12.73
CA ARG A 36 -20.28 -30.38 -13.88
C ARG A 36 -21.37 -31.43 -14.11
N ASP A 37 -21.57 -31.80 -15.37
CA ASP A 37 -22.47 -32.89 -15.76
C ASP A 37 -21.82 -34.28 -15.53
N ALA A 38 -22.53 -35.34 -15.90
CA ALA A 38 -22.02 -36.71 -15.76
C ALA A 38 -20.79 -37.01 -16.64
N ASN A 39 -20.50 -36.19 -17.65
CA ASN A 39 -19.32 -36.29 -18.52
C ASN A 39 -18.16 -35.40 -18.04
N GLY A 40 -18.34 -34.68 -16.93
CA GLY A 40 -17.35 -33.74 -16.40
C GLY A 40 -17.35 -32.37 -17.07
N LEU A 41 -18.29 -32.09 -18.00
CA LEU A 41 -18.39 -30.78 -18.67
C LEU A 41 -19.09 -29.77 -17.76
N ILE A 42 -18.66 -28.51 -17.79
CA ILE A 42 -19.31 -27.43 -17.02
C ILE A 42 -20.74 -27.21 -17.54
N ALA A 43 -21.71 -27.62 -16.73
CA ALA A 43 -23.13 -27.39 -16.97
C ALA A 43 -23.55 -25.98 -16.56
N SER A 44 -22.99 -25.46 -15.48
CA SER A 44 -23.17 -24.08 -15.03
C SER A 44 -21.98 -23.62 -14.20
N ALA A 45 -21.62 -22.33 -14.32
CA ALA A 45 -20.68 -21.67 -13.44
C ALA A 45 -21.26 -20.34 -12.95
N GLU A 46 -20.93 -19.95 -11.72
CA GLU A 46 -21.33 -18.66 -11.13
C GLU A 46 -20.22 -18.17 -10.21
N LEU A 47 -19.86 -16.88 -10.31
CA LEU A 47 -18.84 -16.28 -9.46
C LEU A 47 -19.33 -16.27 -8.00
N LEU A 48 -18.42 -16.53 -7.06
CA LEU A 48 -18.78 -16.62 -5.64
C LEU A 48 -19.40 -15.33 -5.11
N ASP A 49 -18.97 -14.17 -5.59
CA ASP A 49 -19.46 -12.84 -5.22
C ASP A 49 -20.98 -12.68 -5.41
N THR A 50 -21.48 -13.04 -6.60
CA THR A 50 -22.90 -12.94 -6.96
C THR A 50 -23.71 -14.05 -6.30
N TYR A 51 -23.14 -15.26 -6.21
CA TYR A 51 -23.76 -16.39 -5.53
C TYR A 51 -24.00 -16.12 -4.04
N GLU A 52 -22.96 -15.70 -3.32
CA GLU A 52 -23.03 -15.32 -1.90
C GLU A 52 -23.97 -14.13 -1.74
N GLY A 53 -23.89 -13.14 -2.62
CA GLY A 53 -24.79 -11.99 -2.58
C GLY A 53 -26.26 -12.35 -2.67
N ARG A 54 -26.63 -13.29 -3.55
CA ARG A 54 -28.00 -13.79 -3.65
C ARG A 54 -28.41 -14.57 -2.40
N LEU A 55 -27.58 -15.50 -1.93
CA LEU A 55 -27.98 -16.41 -0.85
C LEU A 55 -27.86 -15.80 0.55
N LEU A 56 -26.72 -15.19 0.86
CA LEU A 56 -26.40 -14.63 2.18
C LEU A 56 -27.00 -13.23 2.35
N TYR A 57 -26.85 -12.37 1.34
CA TYR A 57 -27.19 -10.95 1.45
C TYR A 57 -28.53 -10.58 0.81
N LYS A 58 -29.27 -11.57 0.27
CA LYS A 58 -30.59 -11.41 -0.37
C LYS A 58 -30.60 -10.34 -1.47
N LYS A 59 -29.51 -10.30 -2.24
CA LYS A 59 -29.35 -9.38 -3.37
C LYS A 59 -29.98 -9.94 -4.63
N THR A 60 -30.53 -9.03 -5.43
CA THR A 60 -31.07 -9.30 -6.76
C THR A 60 -30.18 -8.60 -7.78
N TYR A 61 -29.94 -9.23 -8.91
CA TYR A 61 -29.08 -8.70 -9.97
C TYR A 61 -29.89 -8.49 -11.25
N SER A 62 -29.55 -7.45 -12.01
CA SER A 62 -30.16 -7.23 -13.31
C SER A 62 -29.43 -8.10 -14.33
N VAL A 63 -30.18 -8.92 -15.04
CA VAL A 63 -29.70 -9.68 -16.20
C VAL A 63 -29.98 -8.96 -17.52
N ASP A 64 -30.70 -7.83 -17.46
CA ASP A 64 -31.14 -7.08 -18.64
C ASP A 64 -30.04 -6.16 -19.22
N LEU A 65 -28.94 -5.96 -18.48
CA LEU A 65 -27.76 -5.22 -18.96
C LEU A 65 -26.91 -6.17 -19.80
N ASN A 66 -26.67 -5.79 -21.05
CA ASN A 66 -26.19 -6.73 -22.05
C ASN A 66 -24.66 -6.78 -22.16
N SER A 67 -23.92 -5.84 -21.59
CA SER A 67 -22.45 -5.78 -21.71
C SER A 67 -21.74 -5.73 -20.36
N VAL A 68 -20.51 -6.27 -20.34
CA VAL A 68 -19.64 -6.26 -19.16
C VAL A 68 -19.30 -4.82 -18.76
N GLU A 69 -19.03 -3.97 -19.74
CA GLU A 69 -18.65 -2.56 -19.57
C GLU A 69 -19.79 -1.74 -18.95
N GLU A 70 -21.03 -1.99 -19.37
CA GLU A 70 -22.21 -1.33 -18.79
C GLU A 70 -22.39 -1.70 -17.32
N LEU A 71 -22.22 -2.99 -17.00
CA LEU A 71 -22.30 -3.50 -15.64
C LEU A 71 -21.17 -2.93 -14.73
N VAL A 72 -19.94 -2.86 -15.23
CA VAL A 72 -18.81 -2.22 -14.53
C VAL A 72 -19.10 -0.73 -14.30
N ARG A 73 -19.64 -0.03 -15.30
CA ARG A 73 -20.01 1.39 -15.19
C ARG A 73 -21.06 1.63 -14.11
N VAL A 74 -22.07 0.77 -14.00
CA VAL A 74 -23.08 0.86 -12.93
C VAL A 74 -22.42 0.75 -11.54
N ALA A 75 -21.43 -0.13 -11.37
CA ALA A 75 -20.67 -0.24 -10.13
C ALA A 75 -19.82 1.01 -9.84
N GLN A 76 -19.14 1.55 -10.86
CA GLN A 76 -18.35 2.79 -10.76
C GLN A 76 -19.23 3.99 -10.37
N ASP A 77 -20.42 4.13 -10.97
CA ASP A 77 -21.34 5.23 -10.69
C ASP A 77 -21.81 5.22 -9.23
N ARG A 78 -21.96 4.04 -8.61
CA ARG A 78 -22.35 3.91 -7.19
C ARG A 78 -21.29 4.40 -6.22
N VAL A 79 -20.02 4.35 -6.62
CA VAL A 79 -18.90 4.83 -5.80
C VAL A 79 -18.39 6.21 -6.23
N ARG A 80 -19.00 6.83 -7.25
CA ARG A 80 -18.57 8.12 -7.82
C ARG A 80 -18.48 9.25 -6.79
N LYS A 81 -19.33 9.24 -5.76
CA LYS A 81 -19.29 10.26 -4.68
C LYS A 81 -18.03 10.15 -3.80
N TYR A 82 -17.34 9.01 -3.81
CA TYR A 82 -16.09 8.78 -3.10
C TYR A 82 -14.91 8.96 -4.06
N VAL A 83 -14.62 10.21 -4.43
CA VAL A 83 -13.70 10.59 -5.52
C VAL A 83 -12.37 9.82 -5.48
N LEU A 84 -11.75 9.70 -4.31
CA LEU A 84 -10.48 8.97 -4.14
C LEU A 84 -10.62 7.47 -4.42
N PHE A 85 -11.70 6.84 -3.97
CA PHE A 85 -11.93 5.42 -4.19
C PHE A 85 -12.28 5.16 -5.65
N ALA A 86 -13.16 5.98 -6.24
CA ALA A 86 -13.53 5.89 -7.65
C ALA A 86 -12.30 6.02 -8.57
N SER A 87 -11.40 6.97 -8.27
CA SER A 87 -10.15 7.12 -9.03
C SER A 87 -9.24 5.90 -8.92
N LYS A 88 -9.11 5.30 -7.73
CA LYS A 88 -8.34 4.06 -7.53
C LYS A 88 -8.99 2.89 -8.27
N LEU A 89 -10.31 2.74 -8.14
CA LEU A 89 -11.07 1.67 -8.79
C LEU A 89 -10.90 1.71 -10.30
N ASN A 90 -11.04 2.87 -10.93
CA ASN A 90 -10.87 3.00 -12.39
C ASN A 90 -9.45 2.62 -12.83
N LYS A 91 -8.42 3.11 -12.12
CA LYS A 91 -7.03 2.77 -12.41
C LYS A 91 -6.77 1.26 -12.31
N GLU A 92 -7.30 0.61 -11.28
CA GLU A 92 -7.12 -0.82 -11.08
C GLU A 92 -7.90 -1.62 -12.12
N ILE A 93 -9.13 -1.25 -12.47
CA ILE A 93 -9.89 -1.89 -13.57
C ILE A 93 -9.08 -1.85 -14.87
N ASP A 94 -8.57 -0.68 -15.26
CA ASP A 94 -7.75 -0.52 -16.47
C ASP A 94 -6.49 -1.41 -16.44
N LEU A 95 -5.90 -1.64 -15.25
CA LEU A 95 -4.74 -2.49 -15.06
C LEU A 95 -5.11 -3.97 -15.19
N ILE A 96 -6.19 -4.39 -14.52
CA ILE A 96 -6.69 -5.78 -14.58
C ILE A 96 -6.96 -6.16 -16.04
N GLU A 97 -7.74 -5.35 -16.77
CA GLU A 97 -8.13 -5.66 -18.14
C GLU A 97 -6.92 -5.81 -19.09
N LYS A 98 -5.87 -5.01 -18.90
CA LYS A 98 -4.63 -5.09 -19.69
C LYS A 98 -3.78 -6.31 -19.37
N ASN A 99 -3.93 -6.87 -18.17
CA ASN A 99 -3.08 -7.92 -17.64
C ASN A 99 -3.81 -9.28 -17.52
N LEU A 100 -4.99 -9.42 -18.13
CA LEU A 100 -5.68 -10.71 -18.20
C LEU A 100 -4.93 -11.67 -19.11
N VAL A 101 -4.65 -12.86 -18.58
CA VAL A 101 -4.01 -13.95 -19.31
C VAL A 101 -4.90 -15.19 -19.21
N PHE A 102 -5.50 -15.58 -20.33
CA PHE A 102 -6.39 -16.75 -20.37
C PHE A 102 -5.58 -18.04 -20.43
N ILE A 103 -5.82 -18.91 -19.45
CA ILE A 103 -5.26 -20.25 -19.41
C ILE A 103 -6.15 -21.17 -20.27
N PRO A 104 -5.60 -21.85 -21.29
CA PRO A 104 -6.37 -22.69 -22.19
C PRO A 104 -7.15 -23.81 -21.49
N GLU A 105 -8.30 -24.17 -22.06
CA GLU A 105 -9.14 -25.28 -21.60
C GLU A 105 -8.33 -26.58 -21.39
N GLY A 106 -8.72 -27.39 -20.40
CA GLY A 106 -7.99 -28.61 -20.01
C GLY A 106 -6.85 -28.38 -19.01
N HIS A 107 -6.66 -27.15 -18.52
CA HIS A 107 -5.75 -26.82 -17.43
C HIS A 107 -6.53 -26.21 -16.26
N GLU A 108 -6.10 -26.53 -15.05
CA GLU A 108 -6.69 -26.01 -13.82
C GLU A 108 -5.78 -24.95 -13.20
N LEU A 109 -6.39 -23.90 -12.64
CA LEU A 109 -5.67 -22.96 -11.79
C LEU A 109 -5.51 -23.57 -10.40
N GLU A 110 -4.35 -23.39 -9.79
CA GLU A 110 -4.11 -23.81 -8.41
C GLU A 110 -5.06 -23.07 -7.45
N SER A 111 -5.71 -23.85 -6.58
CA SER A 111 -6.59 -23.34 -5.54
C SER A 111 -5.82 -22.44 -4.57
N THR A 112 -6.41 -21.30 -4.22
CA THR A 112 -5.89 -20.37 -3.22
C THR A 112 -6.61 -20.58 -1.87
N GLU A 113 -5.89 -20.50 -0.75
CA GLU A 113 -6.47 -20.85 0.58
C GLU A 113 -7.36 -19.75 1.19
N ASP A 114 -7.73 -18.72 0.44
CA ASP A 114 -8.28 -17.49 1.03
C ASP A 114 -9.79 -17.33 0.98
N ALA A 115 -10.45 -18.08 0.12
CA ALA A 115 -11.83 -17.80 -0.18
C ALA A 115 -12.73 -18.20 0.98
N PHE A 116 -12.29 -19.18 1.80
CA PHE A 116 -13.03 -19.78 2.91
C PHE A 116 -14.55 -19.77 2.68
N PRO A 117 -15.03 -20.39 1.57
CA PRO A 117 -16.41 -20.25 1.17
C PRO A 117 -17.34 -20.94 2.17
N VAL A 118 -18.41 -20.26 2.55
CA VAL A 118 -19.29 -20.72 3.64
C VAL A 118 -20.43 -21.61 3.14
N ILE A 119 -20.86 -21.42 1.88
CA ILE A 119 -22.03 -22.11 1.32
C ILE A 119 -21.71 -22.66 -0.06
N LYS A 120 -21.93 -23.97 -0.25
CA LYS A 120 -21.76 -24.69 -1.51
C LYS A 120 -23.10 -25.22 -2.02
N LYS A 121 -23.38 -25.06 -3.32
CA LYS A 121 -24.54 -25.69 -3.97
C LYS A 121 -24.33 -27.20 -4.03
N LYS A 122 -25.34 -27.98 -3.64
CA LYS A 122 -25.25 -29.46 -3.68
C LYS A 122 -24.96 -29.94 -5.10
N GLY A 123 -23.94 -30.79 -5.24
CA GLY A 123 -23.49 -31.34 -6.53
C GLY A 123 -22.61 -30.40 -7.36
N CYS A 124 -22.09 -29.32 -6.76
CA CYS A 124 -21.17 -28.39 -7.40
C CYS A 124 -19.92 -28.24 -6.52
N GLU A 125 -18.82 -27.83 -7.13
CA GLU A 125 -17.52 -27.62 -6.47
C GLU A 125 -17.07 -26.17 -6.56
N PHE A 126 -16.17 -25.78 -5.66
CA PHE A 126 -15.46 -24.50 -5.76
C PHE A 126 -14.25 -24.70 -6.64
N GLU A 127 -14.19 -23.97 -7.74
CA GLU A 127 -13.06 -24.00 -8.67
C GLU A 127 -12.50 -22.58 -8.83
N GLN A 128 -11.17 -22.50 -8.92
CA GLN A 128 -10.46 -21.23 -9.08
C GLN A 128 -10.71 -20.69 -10.50
N LEU A 129 -11.36 -19.53 -10.62
CA LEU A 129 -11.60 -18.88 -11.92
C LEU A 129 -10.46 -17.94 -12.29
N ALA A 130 -9.92 -17.17 -11.34
CA ALA A 130 -8.80 -16.28 -11.57
C ALA A 130 -7.69 -16.45 -10.53
N ASN A 131 -6.46 -16.07 -10.83
CA ASN A 131 -5.36 -16.04 -9.87
C ASN A 131 -4.46 -14.84 -10.16
N TYR A 132 -4.19 -14.00 -9.14
CA TYR A 132 -3.44 -12.77 -9.30
C TYR A 132 -1.96 -12.99 -8.95
N THR A 133 -1.05 -12.66 -9.86
CA THR A 133 0.39 -12.84 -9.66
C THR A 133 1.02 -11.61 -9.03
N GLU A 134 2.18 -11.79 -8.38
CA GLU A 134 2.95 -10.65 -7.86
C GLU A 134 3.44 -9.71 -8.97
N ALA A 135 3.55 -10.22 -10.21
CA ALA A 135 3.88 -9.43 -11.39
C ALA A 135 2.70 -8.59 -11.91
N GLY A 136 1.52 -8.72 -11.31
CA GLY A 136 0.32 -7.98 -11.68
C GLY A 136 -0.49 -8.62 -12.81
N GLU A 137 -0.16 -9.85 -13.21
CA GLU A 137 -0.92 -10.64 -14.18
C GLU A 137 -2.14 -11.27 -13.49
N VAL A 138 -3.20 -11.48 -14.25
CA VAL A 138 -4.41 -12.18 -13.79
C VAL A 138 -4.63 -13.38 -14.67
N PHE A 139 -4.22 -14.56 -14.20
CA PHE A 139 -4.49 -15.81 -14.89
C PHE A 139 -5.96 -16.17 -14.75
N VAL A 140 -6.67 -16.40 -15.86
CA VAL A 140 -8.10 -16.73 -15.85
C VAL A 140 -8.34 -18.06 -16.54
N SER A 141 -9.07 -18.97 -15.89
CA SER A 141 -9.50 -20.24 -16.51
C SER A 141 -10.44 -19.95 -17.68
N GLN A 142 -9.99 -20.21 -18.91
CA GLN A 142 -10.81 -19.99 -20.10
C GLN A 142 -12.06 -20.86 -20.11
N GLU A 143 -11.97 -22.11 -19.62
CA GLU A 143 -13.09 -23.05 -19.56
C GLU A 143 -14.24 -22.51 -18.70
N ILE A 144 -13.94 -22.01 -17.50
CA ILE A 144 -14.95 -21.44 -16.59
C ILE A 144 -15.42 -20.07 -17.12
N PHE A 145 -14.52 -19.21 -17.60
CA PHE A 145 -14.85 -17.87 -18.08
C PHE A 145 -15.82 -17.89 -19.28
N ASN A 146 -15.69 -18.89 -20.15
CA ASN A 146 -16.59 -19.12 -21.28
C ASN A 146 -18.00 -19.54 -20.84
N ARG A 147 -18.17 -20.01 -19.60
CA ARG A 147 -19.42 -20.58 -19.07
C ARG A 147 -20.16 -19.67 -18.09
N ILE A 148 -19.55 -18.57 -17.68
CA ILE A 148 -20.20 -17.52 -16.88
C ILE A 148 -20.80 -16.43 -17.77
N ASP A 149 -21.87 -15.79 -17.30
CA ASP A 149 -22.54 -14.68 -17.99
C ASP A 149 -21.82 -13.33 -17.80
N ASN A 150 -22.30 -12.28 -18.47
CA ASN A 150 -21.70 -10.95 -18.41
C ASN A 150 -21.74 -10.33 -17.01
N LEU A 151 -22.76 -10.63 -16.20
CA LEU A 151 -22.85 -10.21 -14.80
C LEU A 151 -21.66 -10.74 -14.00
N ASN A 152 -21.38 -12.04 -14.13
CA ASN A 152 -20.29 -12.70 -13.42
C ASN A 152 -18.91 -12.27 -13.96
N ARG A 153 -18.79 -11.99 -15.26
CA ARG A 153 -17.55 -11.44 -15.85
C ARG A 153 -17.26 -10.03 -15.32
N ALA A 154 -18.26 -9.16 -15.26
CA ALA A 154 -18.12 -7.82 -14.68
C ALA A 154 -17.80 -7.89 -13.18
N ALA A 155 -18.44 -8.80 -12.45
CA ALA A 155 -18.15 -9.03 -11.05
C ALA A 155 -16.71 -9.51 -10.82
N LEU A 156 -16.14 -10.34 -11.71
CA LEU A 156 -14.75 -10.76 -11.65
C LEU A 156 -13.80 -9.56 -11.79
N ILE A 157 -13.99 -8.69 -12.78
CA ILE A 157 -13.15 -7.50 -12.98
C ILE A 157 -13.18 -6.61 -11.74
N LEU A 158 -14.38 -6.37 -11.20
CA LEU A 158 -14.55 -5.58 -9.98
C LEU A 158 -13.95 -6.27 -8.75
N HIS A 159 -14.02 -7.59 -8.66
CA HIS A 159 -13.41 -8.37 -7.60
C HIS A 159 -11.91 -8.13 -7.56
N GLU A 160 -11.22 -8.37 -8.66
CA GLU A 160 -9.77 -8.23 -8.73
C GLU A 160 -9.33 -6.79 -8.46
N ALA A 161 -10.04 -5.80 -9.04
CA ALA A 161 -9.73 -4.39 -8.83
C ALA A 161 -9.94 -3.95 -7.38
N ILE A 162 -11.08 -4.30 -6.76
CA ILE A 162 -11.39 -3.94 -5.37
C ILE A 162 -10.46 -4.68 -4.41
N TYR A 163 -10.17 -5.95 -4.68
CA TYR A 163 -9.29 -6.73 -3.84
C TYR A 163 -7.86 -6.19 -3.87
N SER A 164 -7.35 -5.81 -5.06
CA SER A 164 -6.08 -5.09 -5.20
C SER A 164 -6.03 -3.84 -4.32
N ILE A 165 -7.09 -3.00 -4.37
CA ILE A 165 -7.18 -1.79 -3.52
C ILE A 165 -7.12 -2.17 -2.04
N ARG A 166 -7.89 -3.17 -1.62
CA ARG A 166 -8.00 -3.57 -0.21
C ARG A 166 -6.74 -4.25 0.30
N ARG A 167 -6.06 -5.07 -0.49
CA ARG A 167 -4.73 -5.60 -0.15
C ARG A 167 -3.74 -4.46 0.08
N LYS A 168 -3.66 -3.52 -0.85
CA LYS A 168 -2.74 -2.36 -0.75
C LYS A 168 -3.08 -1.46 0.44
N ALA A 169 -4.37 -1.24 0.70
CA ALA A 169 -4.84 -0.31 1.74
C ALA A 169 -4.91 -0.93 3.14
N LEU A 170 -5.23 -2.22 3.28
CA LEU A 170 -5.55 -2.85 4.55
C LEU A 170 -4.72 -4.10 4.85
N GLY A 171 -3.90 -4.56 3.90
CA GLY A 171 -3.18 -5.83 4.02
C GLY A 171 -4.13 -7.02 4.12
N GLU A 172 -5.29 -6.97 3.46
CA GLU A 172 -6.23 -8.10 3.48
C GLU A 172 -5.56 -9.36 2.89
N THR A 173 -5.75 -10.47 3.59
CA THR A 173 -5.27 -11.80 3.16
C THR A 173 -6.41 -12.70 2.69
N THR A 174 -7.67 -12.22 2.78
CA THR A 174 -8.87 -12.95 2.35
C THR A 174 -9.79 -12.06 1.54
N SER A 175 -10.51 -12.66 0.58
CA SER A 175 -11.38 -11.93 -0.34
C SER A 175 -12.81 -11.70 0.20
N GLN A 176 -13.12 -12.06 1.46
CA GLN A 176 -14.48 -12.04 1.99
C GLN A 176 -15.15 -10.64 1.95
N ASN A 177 -14.42 -9.60 2.34
CA ASN A 177 -14.94 -8.23 2.31
C ASN A 177 -15.08 -7.69 0.88
N THR A 178 -14.15 -8.06 -0.01
CA THR A 178 -14.27 -7.77 -1.45
C THR A 178 -15.53 -8.37 -2.01
N ARG A 179 -15.77 -9.68 -1.81
CA ARG A 179 -16.97 -10.36 -2.33
C ARG A 179 -18.25 -9.70 -1.83
N ARG A 180 -18.27 -9.33 -0.55
CA ARG A 180 -19.40 -8.58 0.02
C ARG A 180 -19.59 -7.23 -0.65
N LEU A 181 -18.52 -6.46 -0.90
CA LEU A 181 -18.62 -5.17 -1.56
C LEU A 181 -19.05 -5.31 -3.03
N VAL A 182 -18.44 -6.22 -3.81
CA VAL A 182 -18.82 -6.52 -5.20
C VAL A 182 -20.29 -6.93 -5.27
N ALA A 183 -20.74 -7.80 -4.37
CA ALA A 183 -22.14 -8.20 -4.29
C ALA A 183 -23.09 -7.00 -4.11
N GLN A 184 -22.72 -5.98 -3.30
CA GLN A 184 -23.50 -4.75 -3.18
C GLN A 184 -23.43 -3.90 -4.44
N LEU A 185 -22.24 -3.72 -5.01
CA LEU A 185 -22.03 -2.85 -6.17
C LEU A 185 -22.72 -3.37 -7.43
N MET A 186 -22.95 -4.66 -7.55
CA MET A 186 -23.65 -5.28 -8.68
C MET A 186 -25.17 -5.39 -8.49
N ALA A 187 -25.67 -5.33 -7.25
CA ALA A 187 -27.08 -5.60 -6.94
C ALA A 187 -28.03 -4.51 -7.43
N VAL A 188 -29.23 -4.82 -7.90
CA VAL A 188 -30.30 -3.83 -8.15
C VAL A 188 -30.78 -3.17 -6.84
N ASN A 189 -30.68 -3.90 -5.73
CA ASN A 189 -31.06 -3.47 -4.38
C ASN A 189 -29.83 -3.34 -3.44
N PRO A 190 -28.89 -2.43 -3.74
CA PRO A 190 -27.68 -2.28 -2.93
C PRO A 190 -28.00 -1.82 -1.51
N ASP A 191 -27.21 -2.29 -0.54
CA ASP A 191 -27.17 -1.68 0.80
C ASP A 191 -26.12 -0.57 0.81
N GLN A 192 -26.59 0.68 0.80
CA GLN A 192 -25.71 1.84 0.72
C GLN A 192 -24.79 1.99 1.94
N ALA A 193 -25.22 1.55 3.12
CA ALA A 193 -24.41 1.62 4.34
C ALA A 193 -23.23 0.63 4.28
N ILE A 194 -23.44 -0.55 3.70
CA ILE A 194 -22.38 -1.53 3.48
C ILE A 194 -21.38 -1.05 2.42
N ILE A 195 -21.86 -0.44 1.33
CA ILE A 195 -20.99 0.18 0.33
C ILE A 195 -20.14 1.26 0.99
N GLU A 196 -20.77 2.18 1.72
CA GLU A 196 -20.07 3.27 2.40
C GLU A 196 -19.02 2.76 3.39
N LYS A 197 -19.39 1.82 4.24
CA LYS A 197 -18.47 1.18 5.18
C LYS A 197 -17.23 0.63 4.47
N HIS A 198 -17.40 -0.25 3.48
CA HIS A 198 -16.27 -0.91 2.83
C HIS A 198 -15.46 0.02 1.94
N VAL A 199 -16.09 1.02 1.31
CA VAL A 199 -15.36 2.07 0.57
C VAL A 199 -14.52 2.90 1.53
N MET A 200 -15.09 3.34 2.66
CA MET A 200 -14.37 4.12 3.64
C MET A 200 -13.25 3.31 4.31
N GLU A 201 -13.45 2.03 4.61
CA GLU A 201 -12.38 1.13 5.04
C GLU A 201 -11.27 1.02 3.98
N SER A 202 -11.62 0.87 2.70
CA SER A 202 -10.62 0.82 1.61
C SER A 202 -9.86 2.14 1.42
N LEU A 203 -10.41 3.24 1.95
CA LEU A 203 -9.78 4.56 1.99
C LEU A 203 -9.07 4.84 3.30
N GLN A 204 -9.35 4.07 4.36
CA GLN A 204 -8.58 4.13 5.57
C GLN A 204 -7.17 3.73 5.19
N GLN A 205 -6.24 4.64 5.48
CA GLN A 205 -4.85 4.29 5.44
C GLN A 205 -4.68 3.13 6.40
N PRO A 206 -3.88 2.11 6.05
CA PRO A 206 -3.73 1.01 6.94
C PRO A 206 -3.30 1.55 8.30
N THR A 207 -3.83 0.99 9.38
CA THR A 207 -3.31 1.21 10.73
C THR A 207 -1.80 0.88 10.84
N HIS A 208 -1.22 0.35 9.77
CA HIS A 208 0.19 0.37 9.40
C HIS A 208 0.82 1.75 9.17
N ALA A 209 0.30 2.84 9.77
CA ALA A 209 1.15 4.00 10.04
C ALA A 209 2.50 3.57 10.66
N ASN A 210 2.59 2.37 11.24
CA ASN A 210 3.82 1.84 11.83
C ASN A 210 4.51 0.71 11.06
N ARG A 211 4.26 0.47 9.76
CA ARG A 211 5.05 -0.53 9.01
C ARG A 211 6.24 0.08 8.29
N PRO A 212 7.40 -0.59 8.26
CA PRO A 212 8.50 -0.20 7.40
C PRO A 212 8.11 -0.17 5.92
N CYS A 213 8.72 0.73 5.16
CA CYS A 213 8.58 0.81 3.71
C CYS A 213 9.81 1.51 3.12
N GLY A 214 10.05 1.31 1.82
CA GLY A 214 11.11 1.97 1.07
C GLY A 214 12.51 1.72 1.63
N LEU A 215 12.76 0.50 2.11
CA LEU A 215 14.04 0.11 2.73
C LEU A 215 15.13 -0.19 1.68
N THR A 216 14.75 -0.46 0.44
CA THR A 216 15.64 -0.83 -0.66
C THR A 216 15.16 -0.20 -1.97
N GLY A 217 16.04 -0.16 -2.98
CA GLY A 217 15.70 0.32 -4.32
C GLY A 217 15.99 1.82 -4.52
N SER A 218 15.66 2.32 -5.71
CA SER A 218 15.75 3.74 -6.07
C SER A 218 14.76 4.60 -5.26
N ILE A 219 14.88 5.93 -5.32
CA ILE A 219 13.92 6.81 -4.65
C ILE A 219 12.50 6.59 -5.18
N GLU A 220 12.35 6.39 -6.48
CA GLU A 220 11.07 6.14 -7.13
C GLU A 220 10.45 4.82 -6.66
N GLU A 221 11.22 3.74 -6.63
CA GLU A 221 10.77 2.43 -6.12
C GLU A 221 10.39 2.51 -4.64
N ARG A 222 11.14 3.29 -3.86
CA ARG A 222 10.85 3.53 -2.44
C ARG A 222 9.58 4.34 -2.23
N MET A 223 9.36 5.39 -3.02
CA MET A 223 8.12 6.16 -3.02
C MET A 223 6.92 5.29 -3.37
N GLU A 224 7.06 4.43 -4.38
CA GLU A 224 6.02 3.47 -4.73
C GLU A 224 5.78 2.48 -3.59
N ASN A 225 6.85 1.95 -2.99
CA ASN A 225 6.75 1.06 -1.85
C ASN A 225 6.08 1.73 -0.64
N CYS A 226 6.29 3.03 -0.40
CA CYS A 226 5.66 3.79 0.69
C CYS A 226 4.32 4.45 0.29
N SER A 227 3.90 4.36 -0.97
CA SER A 227 2.74 5.08 -1.52
C SER A 227 1.41 4.73 -0.85
N TYR A 228 1.36 3.58 -0.18
CA TYR A 228 0.18 3.14 0.57
C TYR A 228 -0.04 3.92 1.88
N GLN A 229 0.98 4.62 2.40
CA GLN A 229 0.98 5.13 3.77
C GLN A 229 0.50 6.56 3.95
N VAL A 230 0.42 7.41 2.92
CA VAL A 230 0.06 8.83 3.10
C VAL A 230 -0.58 9.38 1.81
N PRO A 231 -1.73 10.08 1.84
CA PRO A 231 -2.13 10.89 0.69
C PRO A 231 -1.02 11.93 0.52
N GLN A 232 -0.61 12.25 -0.70
CA GLN A 232 0.31 13.38 -0.92
C GLN A 232 -0.25 14.60 -0.20
N ARG A 233 0.47 15.06 0.83
CA ARG A 233 0.10 16.23 1.61
C ARG A 233 1.22 17.23 1.43
N PHE A 234 0.87 18.40 0.91
CA PHE A 234 1.80 19.53 0.78
C PHE A 234 3.06 19.23 -0.05
N ASN A 235 2.94 18.44 -1.12
CA ASN A 235 4.04 18.04 -2.00
C ASN A 235 5.13 17.17 -1.33
N MET A 236 4.84 16.62 -0.14
CA MET A 236 5.71 15.66 0.53
C MET A 236 5.27 14.24 0.21
N VAL A 237 6.22 13.40 -0.16
CA VAL A 237 6.03 11.96 -0.38
C VAL A 237 6.90 11.19 0.60
N LEU A 238 6.31 10.24 1.33
CA LEU A 238 7.09 9.34 2.18
C LEU A 238 7.96 8.46 1.27
N VAL A 239 9.26 8.49 1.47
CA VAL A 239 10.23 7.67 0.72
C VAL A 239 10.60 6.44 1.53
N THR A 240 10.87 6.59 2.82
CA THR A 240 11.31 5.47 3.65
C THR A 240 10.69 5.58 5.03
N ARG A 241 10.30 4.44 5.59
CA ARG A 241 9.98 4.27 7.01
C ARG A 241 10.72 3.06 7.54
N THR A 242 11.44 3.19 8.65
CA THR A 242 12.21 2.10 9.25
C THR A 242 11.38 1.28 10.23
N GLU A 243 11.93 0.15 10.71
CA GLU A 243 11.36 -0.65 11.80
C GLU A 243 11.13 0.16 13.08
N ASN A 244 12.01 1.13 13.35
CA ASN A 244 11.90 2.05 14.47
C ASN A 244 11.07 3.30 14.13
N LEU A 245 10.29 3.25 13.05
CA LEU A 245 9.39 4.31 12.59
C LEU A 245 10.09 5.61 12.23
N LYS A 246 11.40 5.54 11.92
CA LYS A 246 12.13 6.69 11.38
C LYS A 246 11.71 6.92 9.96
N GLU A 247 11.37 8.14 9.62
CA GLU A 247 10.83 8.47 8.30
C GLU A 247 11.77 9.37 7.52
N VAL A 248 11.75 9.21 6.20
CA VAL A 248 12.37 10.11 5.24
C VAL A 248 11.34 10.50 4.20
N TRP A 249 11.24 11.78 3.94
CA TRP A 249 10.23 12.36 3.06
C TRP A 249 10.89 13.16 1.94
N LEU A 250 10.39 13.00 0.72
CA LEU A 250 10.79 13.80 -0.43
C LEU A 250 9.86 15.00 -0.57
N ASP A 251 10.45 16.19 -0.59
CA ASP A 251 9.81 17.38 -1.16
C ASP A 251 9.97 17.34 -2.68
N VAL A 252 8.88 17.00 -3.38
CA VAL A 252 8.88 16.77 -4.83
C VAL A 252 9.14 18.05 -5.61
N ASN A 253 8.80 19.23 -5.07
CA ASN A 253 8.98 20.48 -5.80
C ASN A 253 10.44 20.95 -5.78
N ASN A 254 11.15 20.62 -4.71
CA ASN A 254 12.52 21.08 -4.49
C ASN A 254 13.57 19.98 -4.66
N ASN A 255 13.14 18.73 -4.86
CA ASN A 255 14.00 17.55 -4.95
C ASN A 255 14.92 17.43 -3.73
N ILE A 256 14.33 17.53 -2.53
CA ILE A 256 15.05 17.45 -1.26
C ILE A 256 14.43 16.37 -0.38
N LEU A 257 15.25 15.44 0.10
CA LEU A 257 14.90 14.51 1.16
C LEU A 257 15.01 15.19 2.52
N TRP A 258 14.06 14.91 3.38
CA TRP A 258 13.96 15.39 4.75
C TRP A 258 13.95 14.21 5.71
N SER A 259 14.90 14.18 6.64
CA SER A 259 14.91 13.19 7.71
C SER A 259 13.83 13.47 8.75
N GLU A 260 13.47 12.43 9.51
CA GLU A 260 12.80 12.62 10.78
C GLU A 260 13.65 13.49 11.73
N ARG A 261 12.98 14.11 12.71
CA ARG A 261 13.62 14.82 13.81
C ARG A 261 14.50 13.85 14.60
N LEU A 262 15.74 14.28 14.85
CA LEU A 262 16.63 13.56 15.75
C LEU A 262 16.14 13.66 17.20
N PRO A 263 16.23 12.58 17.99
CA PRO A 263 15.58 12.48 19.30
C PRO A 263 16.17 13.42 20.35
N THR A 264 17.41 13.89 20.17
CA THR A 264 18.12 14.70 21.16
C THR A 264 18.25 16.16 20.70
N LYS A 265 18.01 17.09 21.64
CA LYS A 265 18.39 18.48 21.42
C LYS A 265 19.91 18.57 21.52
N MET A 266 20.52 19.34 20.63
CA MET A 266 21.97 19.45 20.59
C MET A 266 22.41 20.87 20.23
N ASN A 267 23.67 21.20 20.55
CA ASN A 267 24.27 22.44 20.08
C ASN A 267 24.55 22.36 18.57
N PHE A 268 24.90 23.48 17.94
CA PHE A 268 25.11 23.55 16.49
C PHE A 268 26.22 22.63 15.96
N ALA A 269 27.34 22.49 16.69
CA ALA A 269 28.44 21.64 16.25
C ALA A 269 28.01 20.17 16.23
N ASN A 270 27.35 19.72 17.29
CA ASN A 270 26.78 18.38 17.38
C ASN A 270 25.67 18.17 16.36
N ALA A 271 24.86 19.20 16.05
CA ALA A 271 23.82 19.13 15.03
C ALA A 271 24.38 18.85 13.63
N LYS A 272 25.48 19.52 13.27
CA LYS A 272 26.19 19.25 12.01
C LYS A 272 26.72 17.83 11.97
N GLU A 273 27.38 17.40 13.04
CA GLU A 273 27.96 16.06 13.10
C GLU A 273 26.87 14.97 13.08
N ALA A 274 25.76 15.18 13.78
CA ALA A 274 24.64 14.26 13.78
C ALA A 274 24.07 14.08 12.37
N CYS A 275 23.92 15.15 11.58
CA CYS A 275 23.49 14.99 10.18
C CYS A 275 24.46 14.19 9.33
N ARG A 276 25.77 14.30 9.56
CA ARG A 276 26.76 13.48 8.84
C ARG A 276 26.69 11.99 9.22
N LYS A 277 26.15 11.69 10.40
CA LYS A 277 25.98 10.34 10.94
C LYS A 277 24.58 9.76 10.78
N VAL A 278 23.63 10.51 10.20
CA VAL A 278 22.28 9.98 9.91
C VAL A 278 22.34 8.71 9.08
N THR A 279 23.36 8.57 8.23
CA THR A 279 23.64 7.35 7.47
C THR A 279 23.85 6.13 8.37
N GLU A 280 24.52 6.26 9.52
CA GLU A 280 24.72 5.15 10.47
C GLU A 280 23.39 4.65 11.07
N GLU A 281 22.45 5.56 11.32
CA GLU A 281 21.10 5.21 11.82
C GLU A 281 20.14 4.76 10.70
N MET A 282 20.45 5.13 9.44
CA MET A 282 19.66 4.86 8.25
C MET A 282 20.52 4.17 7.18
N ALA A 283 21.11 3.02 7.53
CA ALA A 283 22.14 2.30 6.74
C ALA A 283 21.79 2.01 5.26
N PHE A 284 20.54 2.20 4.84
CA PHE A 284 20.07 2.10 3.46
C PHE A 284 20.09 3.44 2.70
N LEU A 285 20.63 4.51 3.29
CA LEU A 285 20.69 5.88 2.73
C LEU A 285 22.12 6.41 2.66
N ASP A 286 23.12 5.53 2.67
CA ASP A 286 24.55 5.86 2.64
C ASP A 286 24.97 6.61 1.37
N GLU A 287 24.18 6.50 0.29
CA GLU A 287 24.39 7.22 -0.97
C GLU A 287 24.05 8.72 -0.88
N PHE A 288 23.34 9.15 0.16
CA PHE A 288 22.87 10.53 0.32
C PHE A 288 23.79 11.36 1.22
N GLN A 289 24.06 12.59 0.79
CA GLN A 289 24.90 13.54 1.55
C GLN A 289 24.05 14.37 2.50
N TRP A 290 23.82 13.82 3.69
CA TRP A 290 23.03 14.47 4.73
C TRP A 290 23.72 15.69 5.34
N ARG A 291 22.99 16.80 5.43
CA ARG A 291 23.44 18.06 6.04
C ARG A 291 22.32 18.77 6.77
N LEU A 292 22.67 19.82 7.52
CA LEU A 292 21.65 20.74 8.02
C LEU A 292 20.99 21.50 6.86
N PRO A 293 19.65 21.62 6.85
CA PRO A 293 18.94 22.50 5.93
C PRO A 293 19.37 23.95 6.13
N SER A 294 19.38 24.73 5.06
CA SER A 294 19.56 26.17 5.09
C SER A 294 18.29 26.86 5.58
N GLY A 295 18.41 28.14 5.97
CA GLY A 295 17.26 28.96 6.30
C GLY A 295 16.27 29.07 5.13
N THR A 296 16.77 29.13 3.89
CA THR A 296 15.93 29.20 2.69
C THR A 296 15.16 27.91 2.44
N GLU A 297 15.79 26.75 2.61
CA GLU A 297 15.10 25.45 2.48
C GLU A 297 13.98 25.31 3.52
N PHE A 298 14.21 25.79 4.75
CA PHE A 298 13.13 25.87 5.73
C PHE A 298 12.02 26.86 5.36
N GLN A 299 12.33 27.98 4.70
CA GLN A 299 11.30 28.92 4.27
C GLN A 299 10.44 28.36 3.13
N ILE A 300 11.04 27.62 2.20
CA ILE A 300 10.34 27.06 1.04
C ILE A 300 9.54 25.82 1.42
N SER A 301 10.14 24.91 2.21
CA SER A 301 9.55 23.60 2.52
C SER A 301 8.96 23.53 3.93
N GLY A 302 9.18 24.53 4.79
CA GLY A 302 8.91 24.46 6.22
C GLY A 302 7.47 24.14 6.56
N GLU A 303 6.49 24.78 5.92
CA GLU A 303 5.07 24.49 6.18
C GLU A 303 4.71 23.04 5.82
N SER A 304 5.18 22.57 4.66
CA SER A 304 4.95 21.21 4.17
C SER A 304 5.60 20.16 5.09
N VAL A 305 6.88 20.38 5.42
CA VAL A 305 7.67 19.53 6.32
C VAL A 305 6.98 19.47 7.68
N MET A 306 6.68 20.61 8.29
CA MET A 306 6.09 20.63 9.62
C MET A 306 4.70 20.03 9.67
N SER A 307 3.88 20.24 8.62
CA SER A 307 2.57 19.60 8.51
C SER A 307 2.67 18.08 8.34
N ALA A 308 3.68 17.58 7.61
CA ALA A 308 3.93 16.15 7.46
C ALA A 308 4.34 15.50 8.80
N PHE A 309 5.16 16.18 9.62
CA PHE A 309 5.74 15.59 10.83
C PHE A 309 4.98 15.88 12.14
N ASN A 310 4.31 17.03 12.28
CA ASN A 310 3.64 17.41 13.54
C ASN A 310 2.41 16.55 13.87
N TYR A 311 1.89 15.79 12.91
CA TYR A 311 0.74 14.92 13.12
C TYR A 311 1.01 13.78 14.13
N ARG A 312 2.26 13.30 14.23
CA ARG A 312 2.62 12.18 15.12
C ARG A 312 2.98 12.58 16.53
N ASN A 313 3.75 13.65 16.68
CA ASN A 313 4.43 13.93 17.94
C ASN A 313 3.67 14.93 18.83
N GLY A 314 2.46 15.34 18.41
CA GLY A 314 1.70 16.39 19.09
C GLY A 314 2.38 17.76 19.00
N PRO A 315 1.78 18.81 19.57
CA PRO A 315 2.44 20.11 19.70
C PRO A 315 3.61 19.98 20.68
N GLU A 316 4.81 19.73 20.17
CA GLU A 316 6.02 19.59 20.99
C GLU A 316 6.44 20.93 21.61
N GLU A 317 7.01 20.88 22.82
CA GLU A 317 7.45 22.04 23.60
C GLU A 317 8.61 22.85 22.98
N ASN A 318 9.17 22.42 21.84
CA ASN A 318 10.30 23.13 21.22
C ASN A 318 10.30 23.02 19.70
N ASN A 319 9.96 24.14 19.07
CA ASN A 319 9.75 24.31 17.63
C ASN A 319 10.96 24.90 16.90
N TRP A 320 12.11 25.00 17.58
CA TRP A 320 13.32 25.62 17.05
C TRP A 320 14.27 24.59 16.45
N TYR A 321 14.57 24.73 15.16
CA TYR A 321 15.44 23.87 14.38
C TYR A 321 16.72 24.59 13.97
N TRP A 322 17.86 23.88 14.03
CA TRP A 322 19.12 24.39 13.50
C TRP A 322 19.12 24.47 11.98
N SER A 323 19.62 25.58 11.42
CA SER A 323 19.94 25.67 10.00
C SER A 323 21.44 25.78 9.75
N SER A 324 21.90 25.44 8.55
CA SER A 324 23.28 25.63 8.10
C SER A 324 23.61 27.10 7.79
N THR A 325 22.63 27.99 7.74
CA THR A 325 22.82 29.41 7.39
C THR A 325 23.47 30.18 8.55
N VAL A 326 24.61 30.81 8.27
CA VAL A 326 25.38 31.62 9.22
C VAL A 326 25.42 33.07 8.75
N LYS A 327 25.12 34.02 9.64
CA LYS A 327 25.23 35.47 9.40
C LYS A 327 26.14 36.09 10.46
N GLY A 328 27.37 36.40 10.08
CA GLY A 328 28.40 36.87 11.02
C GLY A 328 28.69 35.84 12.11
N ARG A 329 28.47 36.22 13.38
CA ARG A 329 28.62 35.33 14.55
C ARG A 329 27.29 34.76 15.06
N THR A 330 26.28 34.68 14.19
CA THR A 330 24.98 34.11 14.52
C THR A 330 24.59 33.04 13.52
N ILE A 331 23.87 32.04 14.00
CA ILE A 331 23.28 30.97 13.21
C ILE A 331 21.79 31.25 13.09
N VAL A 332 21.25 31.07 11.90
CA VAL A 332 19.81 31.14 11.68
C VAL A 332 19.17 29.88 12.26
N ILE A 333 18.16 30.06 13.11
CA ILE A 333 17.30 28.97 13.60
C ILE A 333 15.89 29.20 13.09
N PHE A 334 15.19 28.12 12.76
CA PHE A 334 13.85 28.14 12.20
C PHE A 334 12.82 27.74 13.27
N ASN A 335 11.73 28.49 13.37
CA ASN A 335 10.60 28.15 14.24
C ASN A 335 9.47 27.54 13.41
N SER A 336 9.11 26.29 13.72
CA SER A 336 8.06 25.57 13.00
C SER A 336 6.63 26.03 13.29
N LEU A 337 6.38 26.81 14.34
CA LEU A 337 5.02 27.26 14.67
C LEU A 337 4.55 28.41 13.78
N ASP A 338 5.46 29.32 13.45
CA ASP A 338 5.16 30.57 12.76
C ASP A 338 5.94 30.71 11.45
N SER A 339 6.67 29.66 11.05
CA SER A 339 7.55 29.63 9.89
C SER A 339 8.57 30.77 9.87
N THR A 340 8.91 31.33 11.02
CA THR A 340 9.88 32.43 11.12
C THR A 340 11.30 31.92 11.29
N THR A 341 12.24 32.79 10.94
CA THR A 341 13.66 32.56 11.24
C THR A 341 14.14 33.62 12.23
N THR A 342 14.96 33.21 13.18
CA THR A 342 15.65 34.16 14.08
C THR A 342 17.13 33.83 14.18
N TYR A 343 17.88 34.68 14.85
CA TYR A 343 19.31 34.55 15.01
C TYR A 343 19.65 34.05 16.41
N SER A 344 20.40 32.94 16.49
CA SER A 344 21.02 32.48 17.72
C SER A 344 22.52 32.84 17.71
N PRO A 345 23.06 33.47 18.76
CA PRO A 345 24.51 33.58 18.89
C PRO A 345 25.16 32.19 18.92
N PHE A 346 26.42 32.08 18.47
CA PHE A 346 27.23 30.84 18.46
C PHE A 346 27.47 30.23 19.85
N THR A 347 26.88 30.77 20.93
CA THR A 347 27.11 30.30 22.29
C THR A 347 26.52 28.91 22.47
N ASN A 348 27.38 27.96 22.84
CA ASN A 348 27.14 26.51 23.00
C ASN A 348 25.99 26.09 23.94
N SER A 349 25.28 27.02 24.58
CA SER A 349 24.29 26.72 25.63
C SER A 349 22.86 26.49 25.12
N ARG A 350 22.51 26.91 23.89
CA ARG A 350 21.17 26.65 23.34
C ARG A 350 21.13 25.28 22.67
N SER A 351 20.13 24.48 23.04
CA SER A 351 19.85 23.18 22.45
C SER A 351 18.67 23.30 21.48
N GLY A 352 18.89 23.01 20.20
CA GLY A 352 17.87 23.02 19.15
C GLY A 352 17.53 21.62 18.66
N SER A 353 16.35 21.48 18.05
CA SER A 353 15.96 20.28 17.31
C SER A 353 16.76 20.19 16.01
N VAL A 354 16.99 18.97 15.53
CA VAL A 354 17.76 18.73 14.29
C VAL A 354 16.93 17.91 13.34
N ARG A 355 16.91 18.38 12.08
CA ARG A 355 16.50 17.63 10.91
C ARG A 355 17.61 17.77 9.89
N CYS A 356 17.77 16.75 9.08
CA CYS A 356 18.79 16.69 8.07
C CYS A 356 18.12 16.62 6.71
N VAL A 357 18.81 17.17 5.72
CA VAL A 357 18.37 17.14 4.33
C VAL A 357 19.44 16.59 3.43
N SER A 358 19.02 15.98 2.32
CA SER A 358 19.89 15.65 1.21
C SER A 358 19.20 16.06 -0.10
N PRO A 359 19.88 16.79 -1.00
CA PRO A 359 19.37 16.97 -2.35
C PRO A 359 19.33 15.61 -3.07
N VAL A 360 18.41 15.46 -4.01
CA VAL A 360 18.31 14.30 -4.89
C VAL A 360 18.18 14.72 -6.34
N GLU A 361 18.75 13.94 -7.24
CA GLU A 361 18.51 14.05 -8.68
C GLU A 361 17.48 12.98 -9.04
N LEU A 362 16.29 13.40 -9.46
CA LEU A 362 15.23 12.50 -9.90
C LEU A 362 15.27 12.39 -11.41
N ASN A 363 15.30 11.16 -11.91
CA ASN A 363 15.28 10.88 -13.35
C ASN A 363 13.82 10.67 -13.79
N PHE A 364 13.06 11.76 -13.90
CA PHE A 364 11.68 11.72 -14.40
C PHE A 364 11.60 11.75 -15.92
#